data_AF-A0A960X640-F1
#
_entry.id   AF-A0A960X640-F1
#
_cell.length_a   1.000
_cell.length_b   1.000
_cell.length_c   1.000
_cell.angle_alpha   90.00
_cell.angle_beta   90.00
_cell.angle_gamma   90.00
#
_symmetry.space_group_name_H-M   'P 1'
#
loop_
_entity.id
_entity.type
_entity.pdbx_description
1 polymer ?
#
loop_
_entity_poly.entity_id
_entity_poly.type
_entity_poly.pdbx_seq_one_letter_code
_entity_poly.pdbx_strand_id
1 'polypeptide(L)'
;MWNAIKFALLGSLFCSSLLFGGSVRIFNDSIYQLTANILAADGSHQGSLSLAPQQQAQWQDFSGGNSTWSQTPYTIIFICKNGKTFGTITGVGQGGTVSVLSARGPLVCEKDKKDQQQSDKESMGVPTDQQPFNPNQEPFNPNQTPFDATPGQKQSGQQGQQQGGNSLGPADPHSAPGDPIWGPP
;
A
#
# COMPACT_ATOMS: atom_id res chain seq x y z
N MET A 1 35.19 26.36 -32.68
CA MET A 1 34.32 25.18 -32.50
C MET A 1 34.27 24.62 -31.06
N TRP A 2 35.17 24.99 -30.14
CA TRP A 2 35.17 24.46 -28.76
C TRP A 2 34.02 24.98 -27.85
N ASN A 3 33.46 26.16 -28.12
CA ASN A 3 32.50 26.80 -27.22
C ASN A 3 31.04 26.29 -27.37
N ALA A 4 30.71 25.60 -28.46
CA ALA A 4 29.35 25.09 -28.68
C ALA A 4 29.00 23.86 -27.83
N ILE A 5 30.02 23.05 -27.47
CA ILE A 5 29.84 21.82 -26.69
C ILE A 5 29.49 22.11 -25.22
N LYS A 6 29.95 23.25 -24.67
CA LYS A 6 29.69 23.62 -23.28
C LYS A 6 28.23 24.04 -23.03
N PHE A 7 27.57 24.63 -24.02
CA PHE A 7 26.16 25.04 -23.91
C PHE A 7 25.18 23.88 -24.10
N ALA A 8 25.54 22.87 -24.90
CA ALA A 8 24.71 21.67 -25.07
C ALA A 8 24.61 20.83 -23.78
N LEU A 9 25.67 20.78 -22.96
CA LEU A 9 25.66 20.07 -21.67
C LEU A 9 24.88 20.80 -20.58
N LEU A 10 24.80 22.14 -20.60
CA LEU A 10 24.03 22.90 -19.61
C LEU A 10 22.51 22.81 -19.85
N GLY A 11 22.07 22.70 -21.11
CA GLY A 11 20.64 22.57 -21.45
C GLY A 11 20.05 21.21 -21.10
N SER A 12 20.85 20.14 -21.13
CA SER A 12 20.40 18.77 -20.82
C SER A 12 20.06 18.54 -19.34
N LEU A 13 20.59 19.35 -18.42
CA LEU A 13 20.39 19.18 -16.97
C LEU A 13 19.08 19.80 -16.45
N PHE A 14 18.37 20.61 -17.27
CA PHE A 14 17.15 21.31 -16.84
C PHE A 14 15.84 20.63 -17.25
N CYS A 15 15.85 19.52 -18.00
CA CYS A 15 14.63 18.83 -18.43
C CYS A 15 14.12 17.73 -17.46
N SER A 16 14.84 17.40 -16.39
CA SER A 16 14.47 16.28 -15.50
C SER A 16 13.48 16.64 -14.38
N SER A 17 13.06 17.91 -14.26
CA SER A 17 12.26 18.38 -13.11
C SER A 17 10.76 18.54 -13.38
N LEU A 18 10.23 18.08 -14.52
CA LEU A 18 8.83 18.34 -14.91
C LEU A 18 7.85 17.16 -14.73
N LEU A 19 8.22 16.08 -14.04
CA LEU A 19 7.26 15.02 -13.70
C LEU A 19 6.48 15.38 -12.43
N PHE A 20 5.66 16.44 -12.51
CA PHE A 20 4.74 16.84 -11.44
C PHE A 20 3.46 15.99 -11.48
N GLY A 21 3.60 14.68 -11.24
CA GLY A 21 2.46 13.85 -10.88
C GLY A 21 2.01 14.18 -9.46
N GLY A 22 0.69 14.25 -9.24
CA GLY A 22 0.14 14.20 -7.89
C GLY A 22 0.66 12.96 -7.18
N SER A 23 1.04 13.04 -5.90
CA SER A 23 1.38 11.83 -5.14
C SER A 23 0.96 11.96 -3.70
N VAL A 24 0.65 10.83 -3.06
CA VAL A 24 0.32 10.78 -1.64
C VAL A 24 0.97 9.54 -1.04
N ARG A 25 1.66 9.70 0.08
CA ARG A 25 2.19 8.60 0.88
C ARG A 25 1.18 8.22 1.95
N ILE A 26 0.84 6.95 2.02
CA ILE A 26 -0.18 6.44 2.93
C ILE A 26 0.47 5.36 3.78
N PHE A 27 0.38 5.50 5.10
CA PHE A 27 0.83 4.51 6.06
C PHE A 27 -0.36 3.88 6.79
N ASN A 28 -0.49 2.56 6.69
CA ASN A 28 -1.51 1.81 7.42
C ASN A 28 -0.97 1.37 8.78
N ASP A 29 -1.06 2.24 9.77
CA ASP A 29 -0.72 1.98 11.17
C ASP A 29 -1.78 1.16 11.93
N SER A 30 -2.86 0.75 11.25
CA SER A 30 -3.89 -0.11 11.84
C SER A 30 -3.52 -1.60 11.77
N ILE A 31 -4.31 -2.43 12.46
CA ILE A 31 -4.23 -3.91 12.37
C ILE A 31 -5.05 -4.48 11.22
N TYR A 32 -5.78 -3.64 10.48
CA TYR A 32 -6.73 -4.08 9.46
C TYR A 32 -6.12 -3.99 8.07
N GLN A 33 -6.51 -4.92 7.18
CA GLN A 33 -6.29 -4.75 5.76
C GLN A 33 -7.33 -3.79 5.19
N LEU A 34 -6.86 -2.74 4.53
CA LEU A 34 -7.71 -1.63 4.08
C LEU A 34 -7.51 -1.36 2.59
N THR A 35 -8.54 -0.81 1.96
CA THR A 35 -8.45 -0.20 0.64
C THR A 35 -8.58 1.31 0.79
N ALA A 36 -7.57 2.06 0.34
CA ALA A 36 -7.60 3.51 0.31
C ALA A 36 -8.12 3.96 -1.07
N ASN A 37 -9.30 4.58 -1.10
CA ASN A 37 -9.84 5.24 -2.29
C ASN A 37 -9.47 6.71 -2.26
N ILE A 38 -8.83 7.19 -3.33
CA ILE A 38 -8.35 8.55 -3.47
C ILE A 38 -9.34 9.31 -4.37
N LEU A 39 -9.92 10.37 -3.83
CA LEU A 39 -10.81 11.29 -4.52
C LEU A 39 -10.11 12.64 -4.68
N ALA A 40 -10.29 13.29 -5.83
CA ALA A 40 -9.87 14.68 -6.03
C ALA A 40 -10.84 15.67 -5.34
N ALA A 41 -10.49 16.96 -5.38
CA ALA A 41 -11.29 18.03 -4.77
C ALA A 41 -12.71 18.16 -5.35
N ASP A 42 -12.93 17.74 -6.60
CA ASP A 42 -14.24 17.69 -7.26
C ASP A 42 -15.05 16.43 -6.92
N GLY A 43 -14.49 15.52 -6.11
CA GLY A 43 -15.09 14.24 -5.74
C GLY A 43 -14.86 13.12 -6.77
N SER A 44 -14.15 13.38 -7.87
CA SER A 44 -13.83 12.37 -8.86
C SER A 44 -12.87 11.32 -8.29
N HIS A 45 -13.08 10.05 -8.65
CA HIS A 45 -12.25 8.95 -8.19
C HIS A 45 -10.96 8.87 -9.02
N GLN A 46 -9.82 9.08 -8.35
CA GLN A 46 -8.50 9.10 -8.97
C GLN A 46 -7.80 7.74 -8.93
N GLY A 47 -8.15 6.89 -7.97
CA GLY A 47 -7.61 5.54 -7.88
C GLY A 47 -7.78 4.91 -6.51
N SER A 48 -7.32 3.67 -6.40
CA SER A 48 -7.41 2.89 -5.16
C SER A 48 -6.12 2.10 -4.90
N LEU A 49 -5.75 1.95 -3.63
CA LEU A 49 -4.63 1.13 -3.19
C LEU A 49 -5.06 0.14 -2.10
N SER A 50 -4.63 -1.10 -2.20
CA SER A 50 -4.75 -2.08 -1.11
C SER A 50 -3.55 -1.95 -0.17
N LEU A 51 -3.81 -1.85 1.13
CA LEU A 51 -2.83 -1.65 2.18
C LEU A 51 -2.93 -2.78 3.20
N ALA A 52 -1.88 -3.58 3.31
CA ALA A 52 -1.74 -4.52 4.42
C ALA A 52 -1.50 -3.77 5.75
N PRO A 53 -1.76 -4.42 6.90
CA PRO A 53 -1.41 -3.86 8.19
C PRO A 53 0.08 -3.49 8.25
N GLN A 54 0.41 -2.36 8.87
CA GLN A 54 1.77 -1.82 9.01
C GLN A 54 2.50 -1.55 7.68
N GLN A 55 1.78 -1.52 6.56
CA GLN A 55 2.36 -1.24 5.25
C GLN A 55 2.34 0.26 4.94
N GLN A 56 3.43 0.76 4.37
CA GLN A 56 3.46 2.05 3.69
C GLN A 56 3.36 1.85 2.18
N ALA A 57 2.49 2.61 1.52
CA ALA A 57 2.42 2.68 0.06
C ALA A 57 2.42 4.13 -0.42
N GLN A 58 2.76 4.33 -1.69
CA GLN A 58 2.67 5.62 -2.33
C GLN A 58 1.70 5.53 -3.51
N TRP A 59 0.66 6.35 -3.46
CA TRP A 59 -0.17 6.61 -4.61
C TRP A 59 0.49 7.66 -5.49
N GLN A 60 0.45 7.45 -6.80
CA GLN A 60 0.88 8.42 -7.80
C GLN A 60 -0.27 8.61 -8.78
N ASP A 61 -0.58 9.86 -9.05
CA ASP A 61 -1.51 10.27 -10.07
C ASP A 61 -0.83 10.08 -11.43
N PHE A 62 -1.17 8.96 -12.08
CA PHE A 62 -0.70 8.64 -13.43
C PHE A 62 -1.58 9.25 -14.52
N SER A 63 -2.58 10.09 -14.18
CA SER A 63 -3.36 10.81 -15.19
C SER A 63 -2.43 11.79 -15.93
N GLY A 64 -1.90 11.32 -17.05
CA GLY A 64 -0.89 12.02 -17.82
C GLY A 64 -1.32 13.43 -18.23
N GLY A 65 -0.84 14.44 -17.52
CA GLY A 65 -0.56 15.78 -18.01
C GLY A 65 -1.72 16.68 -18.46
N ASN A 66 -2.97 16.22 -18.54
CA ASN A 66 -4.07 17.00 -19.14
C ASN A 66 -5.11 17.54 -18.15
N SER A 67 -4.89 17.40 -16.85
CA SER A 67 -5.68 18.08 -15.84
C SER A 67 -5.40 19.58 -15.92
N THR A 68 -6.29 20.36 -16.55
CA THR A 68 -6.13 21.82 -16.71
C THR A 68 -6.25 22.59 -15.38
N TRP A 69 -6.54 21.89 -14.28
CA TRP A 69 -6.84 22.43 -12.96
C TRP A 69 -6.20 21.59 -11.84
N SER A 70 -5.99 22.21 -10.67
CA SER A 70 -5.39 21.57 -9.49
C SER A 70 -6.36 20.55 -8.89
N GLN A 71 -6.00 19.26 -8.91
CA GLN A 71 -6.81 18.19 -8.32
C GLN A 71 -6.78 18.16 -6.78
N THR A 72 -5.90 18.96 -6.17
CA THR A 72 -5.76 19.05 -4.71
C THR A 72 -6.75 20.06 -4.11
N PRO A 73 -7.17 19.88 -2.84
CA PRO A 73 -6.78 18.79 -1.93
C PRO A 73 -7.48 17.46 -2.23
N TYR A 74 -6.79 16.35 -1.98
CA TYR A 74 -7.35 15.01 -2.06
C TYR A 74 -8.17 14.65 -0.82
N THR A 75 -9.14 13.77 -1.02
CA THR A 75 -9.87 13.07 0.04
C THR A 75 -9.56 11.58 -0.06
N ILE A 76 -9.18 10.96 1.05
CA ILE A 76 -8.81 9.54 1.12
C ILE A 76 -9.81 8.84 2.02
N ILE A 77 -10.52 7.87 1.46
CA ILE A 77 -11.51 7.06 2.16
C ILE A 77 -10.91 5.68 2.35
N PHE A 78 -10.73 5.27 3.61
CA PHE A 78 -10.30 3.92 3.96
C PHE A 78 -11.51 3.01 4.10
N ILE A 79 -11.48 1.89 3.40
CA ILE A 79 -12.56 0.91 3.33
C ILE A 79 -12.05 -0.44 3.83
N CYS A 80 -12.81 -1.05 4.72
CA CYS A 80 -12.59 -2.41 5.22
C CYS A 80 -12.86 -3.46 4.13
N LYS A 81 -12.35 -4.68 4.32
CA LYS A 81 -12.60 -5.81 3.40
C LYS A 81 -14.09 -6.08 3.12
N ASN A 82 -14.96 -5.78 4.08
CA ASN A 82 -16.41 -5.93 3.98
C ASN A 82 -17.12 -4.77 3.25
N GLY A 83 -16.37 -3.80 2.72
CA GLY A 83 -16.90 -2.63 2.03
C GLY A 83 -17.35 -1.47 2.93
N LYS A 84 -17.29 -1.62 4.26
CA LYS A 84 -17.62 -0.53 5.19
C LYS A 84 -16.49 0.50 5.31
N THR A 85 -16.83 1.76 5.50
CA THR A 85 -15.86 2.83 5.72
C THR A 85 -15.20 2.69 7.09
N PHE A 86 -13.87 2.58 7.09
CA PHE A 86 -13.02 2.62 8.28
C PHE A 86 -12.82 4.06 8.76
N GLY A 87 -12.51 4.97 7.84
CA GLY A 87 -12.26 6.38 8.15
C GLY A 87 -12.03 7.20 6.89
N THR A 88 -12.00 8.51 7.04
CA THR A 88 -11.78 9.47 5.94
C THR A 88 -10.82 10.57 6.38
N ILE A 89 -9.89 10.92 5.49
CA ILE A 89 -9.00 12.07 5.62
C ILE A 89 -9.30 13.01 4.45
N THR A 90 -9.57 14.28 4.75
CA THR A 90 -9.77 15.33 3.75
C THR A 90 -8.62 16.34 3.81
N GLY A 91 -8.47 17.16 2.78
CA GLY A 91 -7.48 18.24 2.82
C GLY A 91 -6.04 17.78 2.53
N VAL A 92 -5.85 16.61 1.91
CA VAL A 92 -4.51 16.06 1.68
C VAL A 92 -3.86 16.75 0.48
N GLY A 93 -2.77 17.48 0.73
CA GLY A 93 -2.00 18.12 -0.33
C GLY A 93 -1.19 17.13 -1.16
N GLN A 94 -0.76 17.58 -2.34
CA GLN A 94 0.20 16.84 -3.17
C GLN A 94 1.52 16.63 -2.42
N GLY A 95 2.08 15.42 -2.52
CA GLY A 95 3.24 14.97 -1.76
C GLY A 95 2.95 14.68 -0.28
N GLY A 96 1.69 14.85 0.17
CA GLY A 96 1.29 14.66 1.56
C GLY A 96 1.55 13.24 2.05
N THR A 97 1.86 13.12 3.34
CA THR A 97 1.94 11.83 4.04
C THR A 97 0.83 11.75 5.06
N VAL A 98 0.09 10.64 5.06
CA VAL A 98 -1.04 10.41 5.97
C VAL A 98 -0.93 9.06 6.67
N SER A 99 -1.45 9.00 7.88
CA SER A 99 -1.58 7.77 8.68
C SER A 99 -3.05 7.37 8.74
N VAL A 100 -3.34 6.07 8.68
CA VAL A 100 -4.72 5.57 8.72
C VAL A 100 -5.44 5.94 10.02
N LEU A 101 -4.77 5.84 11.18
CA LEU A 101 -5.37 6.15 12.48
C LEU A 101 -5.60 7.64 12.72
N SER A 102 -5.07 8.54 11.88
CA SER A 102 -5.40 9.97 11.94
C SER A 102 -6.70 10.32 11.19
N ALA A 103 -7.33 9.33 10.55
CA ALA A 103 -8.60 9.50 9.88
C ALA A 103 -9.75 9.82 10.85
N ARG A 104 -10.79 10.48 10.32
CA ARG A 104 -12.05 10.66 11.04
C ARG A 104 -13.01 9.54 10.67
N GLY A 105 -13.67 8.94 11.65
CA GLY A 105 -14.67 7.90 11.41
C GLY A 105 -14.69 6.81 12.50
N PRO A 106 -15.25 5.63 12.19
CA PRO A 106 -15.36 4.51 13.13
C PRO A 106 -14.01 3.95 13.61
N LEU A 107 -12.97 4.03 12.78
CA LEU A 107 -11.62 3.50 13.05
C LEU A 107 -11.60 2.01 13.45
N VAL A 108 -12.62 1.26 13.05
CA VAL A 108 -12.78 -0.16 13.35
C VAL A 108 -13.44 -0.86 12.16
N CYS A 109 -12.93 -2.04 11.81
CA CYS A 109 -13.60 -2.93 10.87
C CYS A 109 -14.43 -3.95 11.64
N GLU A 110 -15.73 -4.03 11.30
CA GLU A 110 -16.58 -5.12 11.79
C GLU A 110 -16.13 -6.44 11.19
N LYS A 111 -16.13 -7.50 12.01
CA LYS A 111 -15.88 -8.87 11.54
C LYS A 111 -17.06 -9.33 10.69
N ASP A 112 -16.77 -9.94 9.55
CA ASP A 112 -17.80 -10.54 8.71
C ASP A 112 -18.43 -11.73 9.45
N LYS A 113 -19.76 -11.77 9.50
CA LYS A 113 -20.52 -12.86 10.16
C LYS A 113 -20.23 -14.24 9.54
N LYS A 114 -19.73 -14.29 8.30
CA LYS A 114 -19.37 -15.53 7.61
C LYS A 114 -18.11 -16.20 8.18
N ASP A 115 -17.17 -15.41 8.70
CA ASP A 115 -15.92 -15.96 9.24
C ASP A 115 -16.11 -16.52 10.67
N GLN A 116 -17.13 -16.07 11.41
CA GLN A 116 -17.44 -16.58 12.74
C GLN A 116 -17.91 -18.04 12.71
N GLN A 117 -18.69 -18.45 11.70
CA GLN A 117 -19.19 -19.83 11.62
C GLN A 117 -18.11 -20.88 11.36
N GLN A 118 -16.93 -20.48 10.85
CA GLN A 118 -15.85 -21.41 10.55
C GLN A 118 -14.88 -21.57 11.72
N SER A 119 -14.63 -20.52 12.50
CA SER A 119 -13.81 -20.62 13.72
C SER A 119 -14.49 -21.39 14.85
N ASP A 120 -15.81 -21.34 14.94
CA ASP A 120 -16.55 -22.07 15.99
C ASP A 120 -16.63 -23.59 15.72
N LYS A 121 -16.38 -24.04 14.48
CA LYS A 121 -16.33 -25.47 14.15
C LYS A 121 -14.97 -26.12 14.39
N GLU A 122 -13.89 -25.34 14.48
CA GLU A 122 -12.53 -25.86 14.71
C GLU A 122 -12.12 -25.84 16.18
N SER A 123 -12.95 -25.30 17.08
CA SER A 123 -12.71 -25.26 18.53
C SER A 123 -13.45 -26.34 19.34
N MET A 124 -14.01 -27.37 18.69
CA MET A 124 -14.59 -28.55 19.37
C MET A 124 -13.67 -29.78 19.36
N GLY A 125 -12.36 -29.59 19.17
CA GLY A 125 -11.40 -30.68 19.06
C GLY A 125 -10.05 -30.41 19.73
N VAL A 126 -10.03 -30.01 21.00
CA VAL A 126 -8.82 -30.15 21.83
C VAL A 126 -9.15 -31.03 23.03
N PRO A 127 -8.68 -32.29 23.05
CA PRO A 127 -8.65 -33.11 24.25
C PRO A 127 -7.88 -32.35 25.33
N THR A 128 -8.50 -32.26 26.49
CA THR A 128 -7.90 -31.81 27.72
C THR A 128 -6.80 -32.80 28.12
N ASP A 129 -5.61 -32.67 27.55
CA ASP A 129 -4.40 -33.21 28.18
C ASP A 129 -3.98 -32.21 29.25
N GLN A 130 -4.53 -32.45 30.45
CA GLN A 130 -3.99 -31.92 31.69
C GLN A 130 -2.53 -32.32 31.78
N GLN A 131 -1.64 -31.42 31.38
CA GLN A 131 -0.23 -31.56 31.67
C GLN A 131 -0.09 -31.53 33.20
N PRO A 132 0.36 -32.62 33.85
CA PRO A 132 0.49 -32.64 35.30
C PRO A 132 1.49 -31.55 35.70
N PHE A 133 1.05 -30.71 36.63
CA PHE A 133 1.87 -29.71 37.29
C PHE A 133 3.12 -30.42 37.81
N ASN A 134 4.30 -30.09 37.28
CA ASN A 134 5.57 -30.63 37.77
C ASN A 134 6.07 -29.69 38.89
N PRO A 135 5.96 -30.07 40.18
CA PRO A 135 6.35 -29.22 41.29
C PRO A 135 7.88 -29.04 41.43
N ASN A 136 8.69 -29.64 40.55
CA ASN A 136 10.15 -29.51 40.57
C ASN A 136 10.70 -28.42 39.64
N GLN A 137 9.90 -27.44 39.22
CA GLN A 137 10.46 -26.25 38.59
C GLN A 137 11.19 -25.41 39.65
N GLU A 138 12.50 -25.35 39.53
CA GLU A 138 13.39 -24.58 40.40
C GLU A 138 12.97 -23.10 40.44
N PRO A 139 13.09 -22.45 41.62
CA PRO A 139 12.77 -21.03 41.75
C PRO A 139 13.65 -20.18 40.84
N PHE A 140 13.02 -19.19 40.21
CA PHE A 140 13.66 -18.13 39.41
C PHE A 140 15.02 -17.72 40.01
N ASN A 141 16.09 -17.90 39.25
CA ASN A 141 17.41 -17.37 39.58
C ASN A 141 17.50 -15.92 39.08
N PRO A 142 17.47 -14.89 39.96
CA PRO A 142 17.46 -13.49 39.56
C PRO A 142 18.81 -12.96 39.03
N ASN A 143 19.85 -13.80 38.96
CA ASN A 143 21.20 -13.37 38.54
C ASN A 143 21.52 -13.60 37.05
N GLN A 144 20.55 -13.97 36.22
CA GLN A 144 20.76 -13.99 34.77
C GLN A 144 20.54 -12.59 34.19
N THR A 145 21.62 -11.81 34.11
CA THR A 145 21.66 -10.57 33.33
C THR A 145 21.50 -10.91 31.84
N PRO A 146 20.47 -10.38 31.14
CA PRO A 146 20.49 -10.34 29.69
C PRO A 146 21.55 -9.31 29.25
N PHE A 147 22.06 -9.44 28.03
CA PHE A 147 23.07 -8.57 27.39
C PHE A 147 24.55 -9.00 27.52
N ASP A 148 24.88 -10.17 26.98
CA ASP A 148 26.16 -10.33 26.27
C ASP A 148 25.93 -10.06 24.78
N ALA A 149 26.12 -8.81 24.37
CA ALA A 149 26.16 -8.42 22.98
C ALA A 149 27.55 -8.74 22.40
N THR A 150 27.66 -9.86 21.68
CA THR A 150 28.84 -10.16 20.84
C THR A 150 28.58 -9.66 19.40
N PRO A 151 29.34 -8.69 18.88
CA PRO A 151 29.28 -8.32 17.46
C PRO A 151 30.22 -9.24 16.66
N GLY A 152 29.65 -10.31 16.08
CA GLY A 152 30.36 -11.31 15.29
C GLY A 152 29.85 -11.41 13.86
N GLN A 153 30.59 -10.75 12.95
CA GLN A 153 30.92 -11.18 11.58
C GLN A 153 29.84 -11.50 10.52
N LYS A 154 29.94 -10.73 9.43
CA LYS A 154 30.01 -11.14 8.01
C LYS A 154 29.35 -12.48 7.64
N GLN A 155 28.34 -12.40 6.78
CA GLN A 155 28.24 -13.33 5.65
C GLN A 155 27.65 -12.61 4.42
N SER A 156 28.57 -12.23 3.53
CA SER A 156 28.34 -12.06 2.10
C SER A 156 27.96 -13.41 1.49
N GLY A 157 26.78 -13.52 0.91
CA GLY A 157 26.32 -14.78 0.31
C GLY A 157 25.21 -14.58 -0.72
N GLN A 158 25.59 -14.82 -1.98
CA GLN A 158 24.78 -15.40 -3.05
C GLN A 158 23.79 -14.49 -3.80
N GLN A 159 24.32 -13.95 -4.90
CA GLN A 159 23.59 -13.70 -6.14
C GLN A 159 22.88 -14.99 -6.60
N GLY A 160 21.56 -15.00 -6.47
CA GLY A 160 20.69 -15.93 -7.17
C GLY A 160 20.29 -15.35 -8.53
N GLN A 161 20.89 -15.87 -9.60
CA GLN A 161 20.36 -15.76 -10.95
C GLN A 161 19.03 -16.53 -11.03
N GLN A 162 17.93 -15.83 -11.34
CA GLN A 162 16.77 -16.43 -11.98
C GLN A 162 16.37 -15.53 -13.15
N GLN A 163 16.93 -15.85 -14.31
CA GLN A 163 16.39 -15.45 -15.61
C GLN A 163 15.52 -16.60 -16.10
N GLY A 164 14.21 -16.34 -16.15
CA GLY A 164 13.20 -17.22 -16.72
C GLY A 164 11.85 -16.60 -16.41
N GLY A 165 10.94 -16.40 -17.33
CA GLY A 165 10.96 -16.47 -18.77
C GLY A 165 9.71 -15.72 -19.25
N ASN A 166 9.55 -15.66 -20.56
CA ASN A 166 8.28 -15.75 -21.30
C ASN A 166 8.26 -14.76 -22.46
N SER A 167 8.30 -15.38 -23.63
CA SER A 167 8.07 -14.85 -24.95
C SER A 167 6.80 -14.00 -25.02
N LEU A 168 6.99 -12.74 -25.40
CA LEU A 168 5.93 -11.89 -25.94
C LEU A 168 5.57 -12.42 -27.34
N GLY A 169 4.39 -13.04 -27.45
CA GLY A 169 3.75 -13.26 -28.74
C GLY A 169 3.28 -11.92 -29.34
N PRO A 170 3.22 -11.79 -30.68
CA PRO A 170 2.74 -10.58 -31.33
C PRO A 170 1.25 -10.38 -31.09
N ALA A 171 0.87 -9.13 -30.82
CA ALA A 171 -0.51 -8.70 -30.63
C ALA A 171 -1.28 -8.69 -31.95
N ASP A 172 -2.48 -9.29 -31.94
CA ASP A 172 -3.49 -9.17 -33.00
C ASP A 172 -4.07 -7.74 -33.04
N PRO A 173 -4.07 -7.06 -34.20
CA PRO A 173 -4.67 -5.74 -34.35
C PRO A 173 -6.00 -5.83 -35.11
N HIS A 174 -7.05 -6.40 -34.52
CA HIS A 174 -8.41 -6.27 -35.08
C HIS A 174 -9.48 -6.28 -33.99
N SER A 175 -9.87 -5.10 -33.54
CA SER A 175 -11.23 -4.86 -33.04
C SER A 175 -11.60 -3.40 -33.30
N ALA A 176 -12.55 -3.25 -34.21
CA ALA A 176 -13.09 -1.99 -34.67
C ALA A 176 -13.88 -1.26 -33.56
N PRO A 177 -13.91 0.08 -33.57
CA PRO A 177 -14.78 0.86 -32.69
C PRO A 177 -16.24 0.70 -33.12
N GLY A 178 -17.09 0.30 -32.17
CA GLY A 178 -18.54 0.40 -32.30
C GLY A 178 -19.01 1.82 -32.01
N ASP A 179 -19.79 2.38 -32.93
CA ASP A 179 -20.40 3.71 -32.83
C ASP A 179 -21.50 3.77 -31.76
N PRO A 180 -21.55 4.81 -30.90
CA PRO A 180 -22.73 5.12 -30.13
C PRO A 180 -23.76 5.90 -30.96
N ILE A 181 -24.92 5.28 -31.17
CA ILE A 181 -26.13 5.87 -31.73
C ILE A 181 -26.72 6.86 -30.71
N TRP A 182 -26.63 8.16 -30.99
CA TRP A 182 -27.41 9.19 -30.32
C TRP A 182 -28.52 9.66 -31.26
N GLY A 183 -29.77 9.31 -30.95
CA GLY A 183 -30.96 9.91 -31.56
C GLY A 183 -31.57 10.97 -30.64
N PRO A 184 -32.03 12.13 -31.15
CA PRO A 184 -32.79 13.12 -30.39
C PRO A 184 -34.31 12.85 -30.47
N PRO A 185 -35.09 13.51 -29.62
CA PRO A 185 -35.72 14.77 -30.08
C PRO A 185 -35.30 16.01 -29.29
#